data_AF-A0A6B0SSG0-F1
#
_entry.id   AF-A0A6B0SSG0-F1
#
_cell.length_a   1.000
_cell.length_b   1.000
_cell.length_c   1.000
_cell.angle_alpha   90.00
_cell.angle_beta   90.00
_cell.angle_gamma   90.00
#
_symmetry.space_group_name_H-M   'P 1'
#
loop_
_entity.id
_entity.type
_entity.pdbx_description
1 polymer ?
#
loop_
_entity_poly.entity_id
_entity_poly.type
_entity_poly.pdbx_seq_one_letter_code
_entity_poly.pdbx_strand_id
1 'polypeptide(L)'
;MYTEDFEYYRADSVDDAIALLDEHDGSELLAGAQGILTRMKTGEESPPALVDIGHLEGLSAVETDGGTLSVGALATHTELADSQA
;
A
#
# COMPACT_ATOMS: atom_id res chain seq x y z
N MET A 1 10.00 -5.29 20.59
CA MET A 1 8.66 -5.35 19.97
C MET A 1 8.90 -5.83 18.56
N TYR A 2 8.39 -7.02 18.23
CA TYR A 2 8.66 -7.74 17.00
C TYR A 2 7.31 -8.12 16.39
N THR A 3 7.23 -8.23 15.06
CA THR A 3 6.08 -8.81 14.38
C THR A 3 6.15 -10.33 14.48
N GLU A 4 5.01 -10.99 14.31
CA GLU A 4 4.99 -12.42 13.97
C GLU A 4 5.54 -12.64 12.56
N ASP A 5 5.84 -13.89 12.23
CA ASP A 5 6.26 -14.26 10.88
C ASP A 5 5.09 -14.11 9.90
N PHE A 6 5.37 -13.59 8.71
CA PHE A 6 4.41 -13.44 7.62
C PHE A 6 5.10 -13.70 6.27
N GLU A 7 4.33 -14.13 5.29
CA GLU A 7 4.80 -14.22 3.91
C GLU A 7 4.79 -12.84 3.25
N TYR A 8 5.78 -12.57 2.40
CA TYR A 8 5.90 -11.29 1.71
C TYR A 8 5.88 -11.54 0.21
N TYR A 9 4.89 -10.95 -0.45
CA TYR A 9 4.73 -10.96 -1.88
C TYR A 9 4.91 -9.54 -2.40
N ARG A 10 5.60 -9.40 -3.53
CA ARG A 10 5.82 -8.12 -4.18
C ARG A 10 5.12 -8.17 -5.53
N ALA A 11 4.08 -7.35 -5.69
CA ALA A 11 3.26 -7.37 -6.90
C ALA A 11 3.91 -6.56 -8.03
N ASP A 12 3.95 -7.10 -9.24
CA ASP A 12 4.53 -6.40 -10.41
C ASP A 12 3.51 -5.48 -11.13
N SER A 13 2.22 -5.59 -10.78
CA SER A 13 1.15 -4.75 -11.32
C SER A 13 -0.06 -4.71 -10.39
N VAL A 14 -1.05 -3.88 -10.70
CA VAL A 14 -2.33 -3.85 -9.95
C VAL A 14 -3.09 -5.17 -10.10
N ASP A 15 -3.13 -5.73 -11.31
CA ASP A 15 -3.82 -7.01 -11.55
C ASP A 15 -3.13 -8.15 -10.80
N ASP A 16 -1.80 -8.13 -10.74
CA ASP A 16 -1.00 -9.09 -9.97
C ASP A 16 -1.23 -8.93 -8.46
N ALA A 17 -1.32 -7.68 -7.96
CA ALA A 17 -1.65 -7.43 -6.56
C ALA A 17 -3.03 -7.98 -6.18
N ILE A 18 -4.03 -7.81 -7.07
CA ILE A 18 -5.37 -8.36 -6.88
C ILE A 18 -5.32 -9.89 -6.87
N ALA A 19 -4.60 -10.50 -7.82
CA ALA A 19 -4.45 -11.96 -7.87
C ALA A 19 -3.78 -12.53 -6.61
N LEU A 20 -2.73 -11.87 -6.10
CA LEU A 20 -2.05 -12.26 -4.86
C LEU A 20 -2.97 -12.14 -3.64
N LEU A 21 -3.79 -11.08 -3.56
CA LEU A 21 -4.78 -10.93 -2.49
C LEU A 21 -5.83 -12.04 -2.51
N ASP A 22 -6.30 -12.43 -3.71
CA ASP A 22 -7.27 -13.51 -3.89
C ASP A 22 -6.67 -14.89 -3.62
N GLU A 23 -5.39 -15.11 -3.93
CA GLU A 23 -4.69 -16.39 -3.69
C GLU A 23 -4.37 -16.61 -2.21
N HIS A 24 -4.08 -15.52 -1.48
CA HIS A 24 -3.65 -15.57 -0.08
C HIS A 24 -4.74 -15.01 0.84
N ASP A 25 -5.69 -15.88 1.23
CA ASP A 25 -6.77 -15.52 2.16
C ASP A 25 -6.25 -14.85 3.44
N GLY A 26 -6.80 -13.67 3.75
CA GLY A 26 -6.42 -12.87 4.92
C GLY A 26 -5.14 -12.05 4.73
N SER A 27 -4.53 -12.07 3.55
CA SER A 27 -3.44 -11.16 3.21
C SER A 27 -3.88 -9.69 3.20
N GLU A 28 -2.93 -8.79 3.44
CA GLU A 28 -3.16 -7.36 3.44
C GLU A 28 -2.19 -6.61 2.54
N LEU A 29 -2.63 -5.46 2.01
CA LEU A 29 -1.79 -4.58 1.20
C LEU A 29 -0.73 -3.87 2.05
N LEU A 30 0.49 -3.83 1.51
CA LEU A 30 1.58 -3.04 2.04
C LEU A 30 1.92 -1.90 1.07
N ALA A 31 1.68 -0.67 1.52
CA ALA A 31 2.12 0.56 0.85
C ALA A 31 3.28 1.20 1.64
N GLY A 32 3.12 2.42 2.16
CA GLY A 32 4.15 3.12 2.95
C GLY A 32 4.45 2.55 4.34
N ALA A 33 3.85 1.41 4.71
CA ALA A 33 4.14 0.63 5.93
C ALA A 33 3.91 1.31 7.30
N GLN A 34 3.63 2.61 7.37
CA GLN A 34 3.48 3.35 8.64
C GLN A 34 2.23 3.01 9.45
N GLY A 35 1.19 2.45 8.83
CA GLY A 35 0.00 1.94 9.50
C GLY A 35 0.16 0.49 9.95
N ILE A 36 0.15 -0.42 8.97
CA ILE A 36 0.09 -1.86 9.21
C ILE A 36 1.27 -2.40 10.03
N LEU A 37 2.52 -2.06 9.72
CA LEU A 37 3.67 -2.56 10.49
C LEU A 37 3.66 -2.05 11.93
N THR A 38 3.07 -0.88 12.19
CA THR A 38 2.91 -0.36 13.55
C THR A 38 1.92 -1.22 14.33
N ARG A 39 0.76 -1.53 13.72
CA ARG A 39 -0.28 -2.40 14.31
C ARG A 39 0.17 -3.85 14.47
N MET A 40 0.99 -4.36 13.55
CA MET A 40 1.59 -5.69 13.68
C MET A 40 2.58 -5.77 14.83
N LYS A 41 3.38 -4.72 15.04
CA LYS A 41 4.32 -4.67 16.17
C LYS A 41 3.60 -4.62 17.53
N THR A 42 2.42 -4.01 17.60
CA THR A 42 1.57 -3.99 18.81
C THR A 42 0.70 -5.24 18.96
N GLY A 43 0.64 -6.11 17.94
CA GLY A 43 -0.19 -7.32 17.91
C GLY A 43 -1.68 -7.05 17.69
N GLU A 44 -2.04 -5.87 17.18
CA GLU A 44 -3.41 -5.51 16.81
C GLU A 44 -3.85 -6.18 15.50
N GLU A 45 -2.89 -6.41 14.59
CA GLU A 45 -3.08 -7.11 13.31
C GLU A 45 -1.98 -8.15 13.12
N SER A 46 -2.33 -9.32 12.60
CA SER A 46 -1.39 -10.39 12.28
C SER A 46 -1.78 -11.08 10.98
N PRO A 47 -1.71 -10.37 9.83
CA PRO A 47 -2.00 -10.99 8.54
C PRO A 47 -0.96 -12.08 8.24
N PRO A 48 -1.37 -13.22 7.66
CA PRO A 48 -0.45 -14.30 7.29
C PRO A 48 0.49 -13.89 6.15
N ALA A 49 0.09 -12.91 5.32
CA ALA A 49 0.86 -12.43 4.20
C ALA A 49 0.65 -10.93 3.95
N LEU A 50 1.69 -10.28 3.42
CA LEU A 50 1.65 -8.90 2.96
C LEU A 50 1.94 -8.83 1.45
N VAL A 51 1.11 -8.07 0.74
CA VAL A 51 1.26 -7.81 -0.71
C VAL A 51 1.76 -6.38 -0.90
N ASP A 52 3.03 -6.23 -1.22
CA ASP A 52 3.69 -4.94 -1.43
C ASP A 52 3.36 -4.36 -2.80
N ILE A 53 2.71 -3.20 -2.78
CA ILE A 53 2.37 -2.37 -3.94
C ILE A 53 3.15 -1.06 -3.97
N GLY A 54 3.99 -0.76 -2.97
CA GLY A 54 4.63 0.54 -2.76
C GLY A 54 5.60 0.99 -3.86
N HIS A 55 5.90 0.12 -4.83
CA HIS A 55 6.76 0.40 -5.97
C HIS A 55 6.02 0.46 -7.30
N LEU A 56 4.71 0.23 -7.32
CA LEU A 56 3.92 0.29 -8.54
C LEU A 56 3.85 1.73 -9.06
N GLU A 57 4.25 1.91 -10.32
CA GLU A 57 4.19 3.20 -10.99
C GLU A 57 2.75 3.59 -11.37
N GLY A 58 2.48 4.88 -11.50
CA GLY A 58 1.17 5.39 -11.94
C GLY A 58 0.10 5.45 -10.84
N LEU A 59 0.39 5.00 -9.62
CA LEU A 59 -0.53 5.06 -8.49
C LEU A 59 -0.25 6.22 -7.51
N SER A 60 0.76 7.05 -7.75
CA SER A 60 1.13 8.19 -6.88
C SER A 60 0.79 9.56 -7.47
N ALA A 61 0.19 9.62 -8.66
CA ALA A 61 -0.09 10.88 -9.34
C ALA A 61 -1.07 11.78 -8.56
N VAL A 62 -0.80 13.08 -8.53
CA VAL A 62 -1.69 14.10 -7.96
C VAL A 62 -2.01 15.10 -9.06
N GLU A 63 -3.26 15.14 -9.51
CA GLU A 63 -3.66 15.86 -10.72
C GLU A 63 -4.97 16.61 -10.51
N THR A 64 -5.09 17.80 -11.11
CA THR A 64 -6.33 18.56 -11.14
C THR A 64 -6.86 18.64 -12.56
N ASP A 65 -8.08 18.13 -12.79
CA ASP A 65 -8.78 18.21 -14.07
C ASP A 65 -10.20 18.72 -13.86
N GLY A 66 -10.61 19.74 -14.63
CA GLY A 66 -11.97 20.27 -14.60
C GLY A 66 -12.46 20.75 -13.21
N GLY A 67 -11.55 21.13 -12.32
CA GLY A 67 -11.87 21.50 -10.92
C GLY A 67 -12.00 20.32 -9.96
N THR A 68 -11.65 19.10 -10.39
CA THR A 68 -11.56 17.89 -9.57
C THR A 68 -10.11 17.57 -9.29
N LEU A 69 -9.75 17.43 -8.01
CA LEU A 69 -8.44 16.93 -7.58
C LEU A 69 -8.51 15.41 -7.45
N SER A 70 -7.64 14.71 -8.18
CA SER A 70 -7.39 13.28 -8.07
C SER A 70 -6.07 13.04 -7.34
N VAL A 71 -6.07 12.20 -6.32
CA VAL A 71 -4.89 11.85 -5.53
C VAL A 71 -4.69 10.34 -5.60
N GLY A 72 -3.55 9.92 -6.12
CA GLY A 72 -3.17 8.53 -6.23
C GLY A 72 -2.99 7.87 -4.86
N ALA A 73 -3.37 6.59 -4.75
CA ALA A 73 -3.34 5.83 -3.50
C ALA A 73 -1.93 5.68 -2.90
N LEU A 74 -0.88 5.75 -3.73
CA LEU A 74 0.51 5.68 -3.31
C LEU A 74 1.19 7.06 -3.20
N ALA A 75 0.44 8.15 -3.36
CA ALA A 75 0.98 9.49 -3.16
C ALA A 75 1.43 9.62 -1.69
N THR A 76 2.72 9.88 -1.49
CA THR A 76 3.25 10.10 -0.14
C THR A 76 2.79 11.44 0.41
N HIS A 77 2.79 11.59 1.74
CA HIS A 77 2.47 12.88 2.36
C HIS A 77 3.39 14.01 1.90
N THR A 78 4.65 13.71 1.58
CA THR A 78 5.60 14.69 1.04
C THR A 78 5.21 15.11 -0.38
N GLU A 79 4.97 14.16 -1.28
CA GLU A 79 4.53 14.47 -2.65
C GLU A 79 3.23 15.27 -2.66
N LEU A 80 2.27 14.92 -1.79
CA LEU A 80 1.02 15.66 -1.66
C LEU A 80 1.24 17.08 -1.13
N ALA A 81 2.14 17.28 -0.16
CA ALA A 81 2.47 18.59 0.38
C ALA A 81 3.23 19.49 -0.61
N ASP A 82 4.07 18.88 -1.46
CA ASP A 82 4.85 19.57 -2.50
C ASP A 82 4.07 19.75 -3.81
N SER A 83 2.90 19.10 -3.94
CA SER A 83 2.04 19.20 -5.12
C SER A 83 1.54 20.63 -5.34
N GLN A 84 1.58 21.05 -6.61
CA GLN A 84 1.02 22.33 -7.08
C GLN A 84 -0.24 22.13 -7.94
N ALA A 85 -0.84 20.93 -7.88
CA ALA A 85 -2.04 20.58 -8.61
C ALA A 85 -3.22 21.50 -8.27
#